data_AF-A0A8K1CFI9-F1
#
_entry.id   AF-A0A8K1CFI9-F1
#
_cell.length_a   1.000
_cell.length_b   1.000
_cell.length_c   1.000
_cell.angle_alpha   90.00
_cell.angle_beta   90.00
_cell.angle_gamma   90.00
#
_symmetry.space_group_name_H-M   'P 1'
#
loop_
_entity.id
_entity.type
_entity.pdbx_description
1 polymer ?
#
loop_
_entity_poly.entity_id
_entity_poly.type
_entity_poly.pdbx_seq_one_letter_code
_entity_poly.pdbx_strand_id
1 'polypeptide(L)'
;MEEKSRKPEDTPFKQQKLKAWQPILTPNWVIGTFAVVGLIFIPIGIILHTESENVVEYSIQYDGKDTNTDSSNVVQLGKGCYLKSDSDRDTFDVDERGCLITFTIDKEMKAPIFLYYQLDNFYQNHRRYVQSRSDAQLRGDASASTSDCSPLQDSTKVVKYNSTNSKPIDSTEKVYQLNPCGLIANSLFNDIFWVNSIQVDGKKYYQDDKYNDKKVVNLLDQSGIAWKSDIDTKFKNIAADQRKDTDLYLWQNEKYRYVIPMYEGQEPVANKTSWTTPATSYGVQDEHFIVWMRTAGLPSFRKLYGRIDTDLAEGTKLEFLVSSNFLVTTFDGKKSLVISTTSWFGGRNPFLGLAYIVVGALCMLLAILFFAKHKLSPRKLGDTRYLVWKNNH
;
A
#
# COMPACT_ATOMS: atom_id res chain seq x y z
N MET A 1 -42.30 32.38 55.59
CA MET A 1 -41.22 32.46 54.60
C MET A 1 -40.13 31.55 55.10
N GLU A 2 -40.02 30.32 54.57
CA GLU A 2 -38.98 29.38 55.01
C GLU A 2 -37.60 29.94 54.65
N GLU A 3 -36.68 29.87 55.62
CA GLU A 3 -35.35 30.43 55.51
C GLU A 3 -34.53 29.61 54.48
N LYS A 4 -34.09 30.24 53.39
CA LYS A 4 -33.24 29.59 52.38
C LYS A 4 -31.88 29.27 52.99
N SER A 5 -31.66 27.99 53.30
CA SER A 5 -30.37 27.47 53.78
C SER A 5 -29.25 27.74 52.78
N ARG A 6 -28.13 28.27 53.26
CA ARG A 6 -26.89 28.47 52.49
C ARG A 6 -25.93 27.27 52.59
N LYS A 7 -26.37 26.17 53.23
CA LYS A 7 -25.53 24.97 53.38
C LYS A 7 -25.35 24.31 52.01
N PRO A 8 -24.12 24.03 51.56
CA PRO A 8 -23.88 23.26 50.36
C PRO A 8 -24.55 21.89 50.46
N GLU A 9 -25.08 21.40 49.34
CA GLU A 9 -25.65 20.06 49.27
C GLU A 9 -24.60 18.98 49.65
N ASP A 10 -25.01 18.08 50.55
CA ASP A 10 -24.17 17.02 51.08
C ASP A 10 -24.22 15.77 50.17
N THR A 11 -23.72 15.92 48.95
CA THR A 11 -23.60 14.81 47.99
C THR A 11 -22.14 14.37 47.86
N PRO A 12 -21.85 13.07 47.60
CA PRO A 12 -20.48 12.59 47.43
C PRO A 12 -19.69 13.33 46.33
N PHE A 13 -20.38 13.81 45.28
CA PHE A 13 -19.78 14.62 44.23
C PHE A 13 -19.40 16.02 44.73
N LYS A 14 -20.34 16.76 45.32
CA LYS A 14 -20.11 18.14 45.80
C LYS A 14 -19.13 18.20 46.98
N GLN A 15 -19.08 17.13 47.77
CA GLN A 15 -18.17 17.01 48.93
C GLN A 15 -16.84 16.35 48.59
N GLN A 16 -16.58 16.02 47.31
CA GLN A 16 -15.35 15.33 46.85
C GLN A 16 -15.08 14.00 47.58
N LYS A 17 -16.14 13.28 47.96
CA LYS A 17 -16.11 11.96 48.61
C LYS A 17 -16.53 10.84 47.66
N LEU A 18 -16.27 11.01 46.36
CA LEU A 18 -16.52 9.96 45.38
C LEU A 18 -15.65 8.74 45.71
N LYS A 19 -16.21 7.55 45.43
CA LYS A 19 -15.48 6.29 45.57
C LYS A 19 -14.30 6.31 44.58
N ALA A 20 -13.08 6.37 45.12
CA ALA A 20 -11.86 6.45 44.32
C ALA A 20 -10.90 5.34 44.71
N TRP A 21 -10.08 4.92 43.75
CA TRP A 21 -8.94 4.04 43.98
C TRP A 21 -7.65 4.86 43.83
N GLN A 22 -6.80 4.83 44.85
CA GLN A 22 -5.53 5.55 44.86
C GLN A 22 -4.38 4.54 44.88
N PRO A 23 -3.86 4.13 43.71
CA PRO A 23 -2.79 3.16 43.65
C PRO A 23 -1.49 3.76 44.21
N ILE A 24 -1.05 3.24 45.36
CA ILE A 24 0.28 3.54 45.89
C ILE A 24 1.25 2.52 45.28
N LEU A 25 2.20 3.01 44.48
CA LEU A 25 3.21 2.17 43.84
C LEU A 25 4.20 1.64 44.89
N THR A 26 3.97 0.43 45.39
CA THR A 26 4.92 -0.26 46.27
C THR A 26 5.96 -1.03 45.44
N PRO A 27 7.19 -1.24 45.95
CA PRO A 27 8.23 -1.95 45.21
C PRO A 27 7.80 -3.33 44.70
N ASN A 28 7.07 -4.12 45.51
CA ASN A 28 6.60 -5.45 45.11
C ASN A 28 5.63 -5.38 43.91
N TRP A 29 4.70 -4.41 43.92
CA TRP A 29 3.79 -4.21 42.79
C TRP A 29 4.55 -3.79 41.54
N VAL A 30 5.46 -2.81 41.64
CA VAL A 30 6.23 -2.32 40.50
C VAL A 30 7.13 -3.40 39.91
N ILE A 31 7.89 -4.13 40.75
CA ILE A 31 8.74 -5.24 40.32
C ILE A 31 7.90 -6.33 39.64
N GLY A 32 6.77 -6.72 40.27
CA GLY A 32 5.86 -7.70 39.71
C GLY A 32 5.32 -7.29 38.34
N THR A 33 4.88 -6.04 38.19
CA THR A 33 4.39 -5.52 36.90
C THR A 33 5.48 -5.55 35.82
N PHE A 34 6.70 -5.06 36.11
CA PHE A 34 7.80 -5.10 35.14
C PHE A 34 8.18 -6.52 34.75
N ALA A 35 8.23 -7.46 35.70
CA ALA A 35 8.52 -8.86 35.43
C ALA A 35 7.42 -9.51 34.55
N VAL A 36 6.15 -9.27 34.85
CA VAL A 36 5.01 -9.80 34.07
C VAL A 36 5.00 -9.24 32.65
N VAL A 37 5.20 -7.92 32.48
CA VAL A 37 5.27 -7.31 31.14
C VAL A 37 6.42 -7.91 30.34
N GLY A 38 7.62 -8.04 30.94
CA GLY A 38 8.77 -8.65 30.28
C GLY A 38 8.53 -10.11 29.86
N LEU A 39 7.95 -10.92 30.76
CA LEU A 39 7.62 -12.33 30.50
C LEU A 39 6.59 -12.52 29.39
N ILE A 40 5.69 -11.56 29.17
CA ILE A 40 4.69 -11.61 28.11
C ILE A 40 5.26 -11.06 26.79
N PHE A 41 5.98 -9.94 26.85
CA PHE A 41 6.43 -9.22 25.65
C PHE A 41 7.55 -9.97 24.92
N ILE A 42 8.46 -10.64 25.63
CA ILE A 42 9.57 -11.36 25.00
C ILE A 42 9.05 -12.53 24.11
N PRO A 43 8.20 -13.46 24.60
CA PRO A 43 7.67 -14.52 23.74
C PRO A 43 6.86 -14.00 22.56
N ILE A 44 6.01 -12.98 22.77
CA ILE A 44 5.25 -12.35 21.68
C ILE A 44 6.21 -11.76 20.64
N GLY A 45 7.24 -11.04 21.08
CA GLY A 45 8.23 -10.46 20.18
C GLY A 45 9.01 -11.50 19.38
N ILE A 46 9.38 -12.63 20.00
CA ILE A 46 10.03 -13.76 19.31
C ILE A 46 9.10 -14.35 18.23
N ILE A 47 7.83 -14.60 18.56
CA ILE A 47 6.85 -15.12 17.59
C ILE A 47 6.70 -14.15 16.41
N LEU A 48 6.49 -12.86 16.68
CA LEU A 48 6.34 -11.84 15.65
C LEU A 48 7.60 -11.70 14.78
N HIS A 49 8.78 -11.78 15.37
CA HIS A 49 10.04 -11.71 14.64
C HIS A 49 10.22 -12.92 13.72
N THR A 50 9.99 -14.14 14.21
CA THR A 50 10.09 -15.37 13.41
C THR A 50 9.08 -15.37 12.26
N GLU A 51 7.83 -14.98 12.53
CA GLU A 51 6.80 -14.88 11.48
C GLU A 51 7.16 -13.84 10.42
N SER A 52 7.77 -12.71 10.80
CA SER A 52 8.28 -11.73 9.85
C SER A 52 9.44 -12.28 9.00
N GLU A 53 10.35 -13.05 9.57
CA GLU A 53 11.50 -13.62 8.87
C GLU A 53 11.10 -14.77 7.93
N ASN A 54 10.00 -15.44 8.21
CA ASN A 54 9.43 -16.47 7.34
C ASN A 54 8.85 -15.90 6.03
N VAL A 55 8.50 -14.61 5.99
CA VAL A 55 8.03 -13.94 4.77
C VAL A 55 9.16 -13.87 3.75
N VAL A 56 8.88 -14.42 2.57
CA VAL A 56 9.76 -14.40 1.40
C VAL A 56 9.38 -13.19 0.56
N GLU A 57 10.35 -12.36 0.24
CA GLU A 57 10.16 -11.13 -0.53
C GLU A 57 11.33 -10.92 -1.48
N TYR A 58 11.01 -10.62 -2.74
CA TYR A 58 11.96 -10.21 -3.75
C TYR A 58 11.54 -8.85 -4.30
N SER A 59 12.51 -7.95 -4.48
CA SER A 59 12.30 -6.60 -5.02
C SER A 59 13.35 -6.30 -6.07
N ILE A 60 12.93 -5.96 -7.29
CA ILE A 60 13.83 -5.62 -8.39
C ILE A 60 13.50 -4.22 -8.89
N GLN A 61 14.46 -3.30 -8.75
CA GLN A 61 14.39 -1.99 -9.38
C GLN A 61 14.62 -2.14 -10.89
N TYR A 62 13.65 -1.72 -11.70
CA TYR A 62 13.71 -1.83 -13.16
C TYR A 62 13.80 -0.48 -13.88
N ASP A 63 13.60 0.63 -13.18
CA ASP A 63 13.72 1.99 -13.73
C ASP A 63 14.11 3.00 -12.62
N GLY A 64 14.56 4.18 -13.04
CA GLY A 64 14.90 5.31 -12.18
C GLY A 64 16.38 5.44 -11.83
N LYS A 65 16.65 6.31 -10.86
CA LYS A 65 18.02 6.67 -10.46
C LYS A 65 18.77 5.48 -9.86
N ASP A 66 20.05 5.34 -10.23
CA ASP A 66 20.93 4.26 -9.76
C ASP A 66 20.24 2.90 -9.88
N THR A 67 19.98 2.43 -11.11
CA THR A 67 19.52 1.06 -11.40
C THR A 67 20.60 0.06 -11.01
N ASN A 68 20.81 -0.09 -9.70
CA ASN A 68 21.67 -1.09 -9.11
C ASN A 68 20.87 -2.39 -9.08
N THR A 69 21.27 -3.33 -9.94
CA THR A 69 20.76 -4.70 -10.00
C THR A 69 21.33 -5.61 -8.92
N ASP A 70 21.98 -5.06 -7.89
CA ASP A 70 22.69 -5.84 -6.86
C ASP A 70 21.71 -6.39 -5.81
N SER A 71 20.88 -7.32 -6.24
CA SER A 71 20.26 -8.30 -5.36
C SER A 71 20.74 -9.69 -5.83
N SER A 72 21.32 -10.46 -4.91
CA SER A 72 22.08 -11.70 -5.19
C SER A 72 21.30 -12.79 -5.93
N ASN A 73 19.97 -12.66 -6.02
CA ASN A 73 19.06 -13.71 -6.50
C ASN A 73 18.36 -13.30 -7.82
N VAL A 74 18.84 -12.22 -8.46
CA VAL A 74 18.23 -11.65 -9.67
C VAL A 74 18.84 -12.26 -10.93
N VAL A 75 17.98 -12.82 -11.77
CA VAL A 75 18.32 -13.24 -13.13
C VAL A 75 17.89 -12.12 -14.07
N GLN A 76 18.89 -11.49 -14.70
CA GLN A 76 18.78 -10.65 -15.91
C GLN A 76 17.61 -9.65 -15.97
N LEU A 77 17.91 -8.37 -15.77
CA LEU A 77 17.04 -7.28 -16.21
C LEU A 77 17.23 -7.07 -17.72
N GLY A 78 16.16 -7.23 -18.49
CA GLY A 78 16.14 -6.93 -19.93
C GLY A 78 16.42 -5.45 -20.21
N LYS A 79 16.99 -5.14 -21.37
CA LYS A 79 17.19 -3.74 -21.82
C LYS A 79 15.85 -3.19 -22.31
N GLY A 80 15.44 -2.00 -21.85
CA GLY A 80 14.30 -1.26 -22.41
C GLY A 80 13.45 -0.49 -21.39
N CYS A 81 13.37 -0.95 -20.15
CA CYS A 81 12.48 -0.35 -19.14
C CYS A 81 12.88 1.06 -18.64
N TYR A 82 14.12 1.49 -18.89
CA TYR A 82 14.61 2.78 -18.42
C TYR A 82 14.08 3.95 -19.27
N LEU A 83 13.27 4.82 -18.66
CA LEU A 83 12.67 5.98 -19.34
C LEU A 83 13.52 7.24 -19.12
N LYS A 84 14.11 7.77 -20.18
CA LYS A 84 15.11 8.85 -20.11
C LYS A 84 14.50 10.23 -20.10
N SER A 85 13.41 10.41 -20.84
CA SER A 85 12.81 11.73 -21.10
C SER A 85 11.30 11.65 -21.22
N ASP A 86 10.66 12.82 -21.20
CA ASP A 86 9.21 12.98 -21.38
C ASP A 86 8.67 12.40 -22.70
N SER A 87 9.51 12.20 -23.72
CA SER A 87 9.12 11.52 -24.97
C SER A 87 8.85 10.02 -24.79
N ASP A 88 9.35 9.44 -23.71
CA ASP A 88 9.37 7.99 -23.51
C ASP A 88 8.17 7.52 -22.68
N ARG A 89 7.46 8.45 -22.04
CA ARG A 89 6.29 8.15 -21.21
C ARG A 89 5.05 7.89 -22.06
N ASP A 90 4.11 7.13 -21.52
CA ASP A 90 2.77 6.94 -22.09
C ASP A 90 2.77 6.38 -23.55
N THR A 91 3.86 5.75 -24.02
CA THR A 91 4.00 5.26 -25.40
C THR A 91 3.40 3.87 -25.60
N PHE A 92 3.40 3.03 -24.56
CA PHE A 92 2.96 1.63 -24.60
C PHE A 92 3.68 0.80 -25.67
N ASP A 93 4.93 1.15 -25.97
CA ASP A 93 5.79 0.42 -26.89
C ASP A 93 6.57 -0.66 -26.13
N VAL A 94 6.08 -1.90 -26.17
CA VAL A 94 6.73 -3.03 -25.50
C VAL A 94 8.02 -3.46 -26.22
N ASP A 95 8.16 -3.17 -27.51
CA ASP A 95 9.35 -3.58 -28.28
C ASP A 95 10.55 -2.67 -27.95
N GLU A 96 10.32 -1.36 -27.80
CA GLU A 96 11.36 -0.41 -27.42
C GLU A 96 11.50 -0.22 -25.90
N ARG A 97 10.37 -0.18 -25.18
CA ARG A 97 10.28 0.23 -23.76
C ARG A 97 9.80 -0.90 -22.84
N GLY A 98 9.74 -2.11 -23.37
CA GLY A 98 9.52 -3.30 -22.57
C GLY A 98 10.81 -3.85 -21.97
N CYS A 99 10.69 -4.60 -20.87
CA CYS A 99 11.79 -5.44 -20.39
C CYS A 99 11.28 -6.72 -19.73
N LEU A 100 12.16 -7.71 -19.66
CA LEU A 100 11.95 -8.95 -18.92
C LEU A 100 12.62 -8.85 -17.56
N ILE A 101 11.91 -9.23 -16.52
CA ILE A 101 12.41 -9.33 -15.14
C ILE A 101 12.27 -10.78 -14.70
N THR A 102 13.38 -11.45 -14.40
CA THR A 102 13.35 -12.85 -13.96
C THR A 102 13.69 -12.98 -12.47
N PHE A 103 12.79 -13.60 -11.73
CA PHE A 103 12.99 -14.02 -10.34
C PHE A 103 13.33 -15.50 -10.31
N THR A 104 14.36 -15.87 -9.54
CA THR A 104 14.58 -17.26 -9.13
C THR A 104 14.13 -17.40 -7.68
N ILE A 105 13.22 -18.33 -7.43
CA ILE A 105 12.64 -18.54 -6.10
C ILE A 105 13.60 -19.41 -5.29
N ASP A 106 14.33 -18.84 -4.33
CA ASP A 106 15.31 -19.57 -3.48
C ASP A 106 14.66 -20.27 -2.29
N LYS A 107 13.42 -19.88 -1.94
CA LYS A 107 12.65 -20.49 -0.88
C LYS A 107 11.21 -20.57 -1.32
N GLU A 108 10.57 -21.72 -1.08
CA GLU A 108 9.17 -21.95 -1.40
C GLU A 108 8.27 -20.77 -0.96
N MET A 109 7.44 -20.29 -1.88
CA MET A 109 6.45 -19.25 -1.63
C MET A 109 5.05 -19.88 -1.62
N LYS A 110 4.38 -19.82 -0.46
CA LYS A 110 3.00 -20.29 -0.32
C LYS A 110 2.01 -19.25 -0.82
N ALA A 111 0.98 -19.71 -1.52
CA ALA A 111 -0.13 -18.87 -1.96
C ALA A 111 -0.96 -18.35 -0.75
N PRO A 112 -1.55 -17.14 -0.86
CA PRO A 112 -1.46 -16.21 -1.99
C PRO A 112 -0.12 -15.45 -2.00
N ILE A 113 0.46 -15.33 -3.19
CA ILE A 113 1.69 -14.55 -3.43
C ILE A 113 1.29 -13.23 -4.07
N PHE A 114 1.73 -12.11 -3.52
CA PHE A 114 1.30 -10.79 -3.98
C PHE A 114 2.38 -10.12 -4.83
N LEU A 115 1.95 -9.53 -5.94
CA LEU A 115 2.76 -8.67 -6.77
C LEU A 115 2.43 -7.21 -6.46
N TYR A 116 3.44 -6.44 -6.10
CA TYR A 116 3.36 -5.00 -5.89
C TYR A 116 4.27 -4.28 -6.87
N TYR A 117 3.88 -3.08 -7.25
CA TYR A 117 4.86 -2.09 -7.69
C TYR A 117 5.23 -1.19 -6.51
N GLN A 118 6.51 -0.83 -6.43
CA GLN A 118 7.05 0.14 -5.49
C GLN A 118 7.46 1.40 -6.23
N LEU A 119 7.02 2.54 -5.71
CA LEU A 119 7.49 3.86 -6.14
C LEU A 119 8.25 4.50 -5.01
N ASP A 120 9.44 5.00 -5.30
CA ASP A 120 10.25 5.79 -4.38
C ASP A 120 10.28 7.26 -4.81
N ASN A 121 10.43 8.14 -3.80
CA ASN A 121 10.47 9.59 -3.95
C ASN A 121 9.21 10.20 -4.61
N PHE A 122 8.04 9.60 -4.40
CA PHE A 122 6.76 10.09 -4.92
C PHE A 122 5.81 10.49 -3.77
N TYR A 123 5.48 11.78 -3.65
CA TYR A 123 4.81 12.33 -2.46
C TYR A 123 3.28 12.40 -2.62
N GLN A 124 2.58 11.25 -2.47
CA GLN A 124 1.11 11.23 -2.42
C GLN A 124 0.52 11.94 -1.19
N ASN A 125 1.32 12.13 -0.13
CA ASN A 125 0.90 12.74 1.13
C ASN A 125 0.95 14.29 1.13
N HIS A 126 1.34 14.92 0.02
CA HIS A 126 1.35 16.37 -0.07
C HIS A 126 -0.08 16.94 0.01
N ARG A 127 -0.32 17.94 0.87
CA ARG A 127 -1.66 18.49 1.14
C ARG A 127 -2.44 18.83 -0.14
N ARG A 128 -1.83 19.54 -1.09
CA ARG A 128 -2.48 19.90 -2.37
C ARG A 128 -2.80 18.68 -3.22
N TYR A 129 -1.97 17.64 -3.17
CA TYR A 129 -2.19 16.41 -3.93
C TYR A 129 -3.41 15.65 -3.38
N VAL A 130 -3.47 15.44 -2.05
CA VAL A 130 -4.57 14.75 -1.38
C VAL A 130 -5.91 15.47 -1.55
N GLN A 131 -5.90 16.81 -1.50
CA GLN A 131 -7.12 17.62 -1.65
C GLN A 131 -7.60 17.71 -3.11
N SER A 132 -6.74 17.47 -4.09
CA SER A 132 -7.05 17.68 -5.51
C SER A 132 -7.79 16.48 -6.10
N ARG A 133 -9.09 16.38 -5.81
CA ARG A 133 -10.02 15.38 -6.35
C ARG A 133 -11.48 15.78 -6.10
N SER A 134 -12.43 15.22 -6.85
CA SER A 134 -13.87 15.37 -6.60
C SER A 134 -14.49 14.04 -6.16
N ASP A 135 -14.78 13.92 -4.86
CA ASP A 135 -15.40 12.70 -4.31
C ASP A 135 -16.82 12.46 -4.85
N ALA A 136 -17.54 13.51 -5.25
CA ALA A 136 -18.86 13.37 -5.87
C ALA A 136 -18.74 12.77 -7.29
N GLN A 137 -17.75 13.23 -8.07
CA GLN A 137 -17.48 12.69 -9.40
C GLN A 137 -17.08 11.21 -9.33
N LEU A 138 -16.24 10.84 -8.36
CA LEU A 138 -15.84 9.46 -8.11
C LEU A 138 -17.02 8.56 -7.72
N ARG A 139 -18.07 9.11 -7.11
CA ARG A 139 -19.33 8.41 -6.79
C ARG A 139 -20.35 8.42 -7.93
N GLY A 140 -19.98 8.86 -9.14
CA GLY A 140 -20.83 8.79 -10.32
C GLY A 140 -21.78 9.99 -10.48
N ASP A 141 -21.58 11.09 -9.77
CA ASP A 141 -22.38 12.31 -9.96
C ASP A 141 -21.87 13.12 -11.17
N ALA A 142 -22.65 13.13 -12.26
CA ALA A 142 -22.36 13.86 -13.49
C ALA A 142 -22.43 15.40 -13.35
N SER A 143 -22.99 15.90 -12.24
CA SER A 143 -23.09 17.33 -11.92
C SER A 143 -22.13 17.75 -10.81
N ALA A 144 -21.19 16.87 -10.44
CA ALA A 144 -20.22 17.11 -9.39
C ALA A 144 -19.41 18.40 -9.61
N SER A 145 -19.21 19.15 -8.54
CA SER A 145 -18.27 20.27 -8.53
C SER A 145 -16.83 19.77 -8.69
N THR A 146 -16.04 20.48 -9.50
CA THR A 146 -14.62 20.22 -9.73
C THR A 146 -13.72 21.28 -9.09
N SER A 147 -14.28 22.18 -8.27
CA SER A 147 -13.54 23.27 -7.63
C SER A 147 -12.29 22.81 -6.86
N ASP A 148 -12.39 21.69 -6.14
CA ASP A 148 -11.28 21.10 -5.38
C ASP A 148 -10.20 20.46 -6.27
N CYS A 149 -10.49 20.15 -7.53
CA CYS A 149 -9.56 19.48 -8.46
C CYS A 149 -8.44 20.37 -9.01
N SER A 150 -8.33 21.63 -8.60
CA SER A 150 -7.25 22.51 -9.05
C SER A 150 -5.87 21.88 -8.76
N PRO A 151 -4.89 21.95 -9.69
CA PRO A 151 -4.96 22.62 -11.00
C PRO A 151 -5.50 21.75 -12.16
N LEU A 152 -5.79 20.46 -11.94
CA LEU A 152 -6.18 19.51 -13.01
C LEU A 152 -7.70 19.33 -13.07
N GLN A 153 -8.40 20.41 -13.42
CA GLN A 153 -9.83 20.36 -13.76
C GLN A 153 -10.05 19.97 -15.21
N ASP A 154 -9.23 20.55 -16.11
CA ASP A 154 -9.30 20.35 -17.54
C ASP A 154 -8.00 19.72 -18.05
N SER A 155 -8.08 19.02 -19.17
CA SER A 155 -6.93 18.47 -19.88
C SER A 155 -6.16 19.58 -20.59
N THR A 156 -4.92 19.30 -20.95
CA THR A 156 -4.31 20.02 -22.08
C THR A 156 -5.07 19.68 -23.37
N LYS A 157 -4.68 20.30 -24.50
CA LYS A 157 -5.16 19.85 -25.81
C LYS A 157 -4.75 18.40 -26.02
N VAL A 158 -5.74 17.52 -26.18
CA VAL A 158 -5.54 16.08 -26.38
C VAL A 158 -6.58 15.55 -27.36
N VAL A 159 -6.36 14.34 -27.86
CA VAL A 159 -7.34 13.58 -28.65
C VAL A 159 -7.99 12.49 -27.79
N LYS A 160 -9.22 12.11 -28.13
CA LYS A 160 -9.92 11.01 -27.46
C LYS A 160 -9.66 9.69 -28.16
N TYR A 161 -9.48 8.64 -27.38
CA TYR A 161 -9.41 7.28 -27.89
C TYR A 161 -10.65 6.46 -27.56
N ASN A 162 -10.95 5.48 -28.40
CA ASN A 162 -11.89 4.43 -28.08
C ASN A 162 -11.12 3.24 -27.48
N SER A 163 -10.76 3.35 -26.20
CA SER A 163 -9.99 2.37 -25.42
C SER A 163 -8.86 1.73 -26.21
N THR A 164 -8.92 0.45 -26.61
CA THR A 164 -7.79 -0.27 -27.22
C THR A 164 -7.48 0.09 -28.68
N ASN A 165 -8.29 0.94 -29.32
CA ASN A 165 -8.14 1.32 -30.74
C ASN A 165 -6.91 2.16 -31.04
N SER A 166 -6.00 1.71 -31.91
CA SER A 166 -4.75 2.43 -32.21
C SER A 166 -4.93 3.86 -32.75
N LYS A 167 -6.09 4.19 -33.34
CA LYS A 167 -6.41 5.54 -33.84
C LYS A 167 -7.36 6.27 -32.89
N PRO A 168 -7.21 7.60 -32.74
CA PRO A 168 -8.17 8.39 -31.98
C PRO A 168 -9.53 8.43 -32.68
N ILE A 169 -10.57 8.79 -31.92
CA ILE A 169 -11.95 8.95 -32.42
C ILE A 169 -12.02 10.11 -33.41
N ASP A 170 -11.29 11.19 -33.12
CA ASP A 170 -11.16 12.40 -33.93
C ASP A 170 -9.68 12.85 -33.87
N SER A 171 -9.15 13.32 -34.99
CA SER A 171 -7.78 13.87 -35.06
C SER A 171 -7.68 15.30 -34.52
N THR A 172 -8.82 15.90 -34.16
CA THR A 172 -8.86 17.27 -33.63
C THR A 172 -8.53 17.29 -32.14
N GLU A 173 -7.43 17.94 -31.79
CA GLU A 173 -7.08 18.18 -30.39
C GLU A 173 -8.03 19.21 -29.74
N LYS A 174 -8.60 18.86 -28.59
CA LYS A 174 -9.52 19.71 -27.83
C LYS A 174 -9.15 19.68 -26.35
N VAL A 175 -9.62 20.69 -25.63
CA VAL A 175 -9.57 20.72 -24.17
C VAL A 175 -10.85 20.04 -23.67
N TYR A 176 -10.70 19.09 -22.75
CA TYR A 176 -11.80 18.37 -22.14
C TYR A 176 -11.79 18.55 -20.64
N GLN A 177 -12.97 18.49 -20.03
CA GLN A 177 -13.08 18.41 -18.57
C GLN A 177 -12.63 17.02 -18.11
N LEU A 178 -11.71 16.94 -17.15
CA LEU A 178 -11.19 15.66 -16.68
C LEU A 178 -12.24 14.93 -15.84
N ASN A 179 -12.44 13.65 -16.15
CA ASN A 179 -13.41 12.81 -15.45
C ASN A 179 -12.85 11.41 -15.14
N PRO A 180 -12.28 11.19 -13.95
CA PRO A 180 -12.22 12.10 -12.81
C PRO A 180 -11.14 13.19 -12.91
N CYS A 181 -11.40 14.34 -12.30
CA CYS A 181 -10.48 15.45 -12.19
C CYS A 181 -9.55 15.32 -10.98
N GLY A 182 -8.47 16.12 -11.00
CA GLY A 182 -7.55 16.28 -9.88
C GLY A 182 -6.22 15.54 -10.02
N LEU A 183 -5.26 15.92 -9.18
CA LEU A 183 -3.87 15.46 -9.24
C LEU A 183 -3.72 13.95 -9.03
N ILE A 184 -4.57 13.34 -8.20
CA ILE A 184 -4.44 11.92 -7.87
C ILE A 184 -4.74 11.05 -9.10
N ALA A 185 -5.92 11.25 -9.71
CA ALA A 185 -6.35 10.47 -10.86
C ALA A 185 -5.46 10.69 -12.08
N ASN A 186 -4.99 11.93 -12.28
CA ASN A 186 -4.19 12.32 -13.45
C ASN A 186 -2.68 12.10 -13.27
N SER A 187 -2.29 11.41 -12.20
CA SER A 187 -0.96 10.85 -12.05
C SER A 187 -1.01 9.34 -11.84
N LEU A 188 -2.08 8.67 -12.31
CA LEU A 188 -2.24 7.22 -12.20
C LEU A 188 -1.01 6.49 -12.74
N PHE A 189 -0.51 5.54 -11.97
CA PHE A 189 0.58 4.66 -12.39
C PHE A 189 0.11 3.78 -13.56
N ASN A 190 0.90 3.73 -14.62
CA ASN A 190 0.49 3.12 -15.89
C ASN A 190 1.53 2.18 -16.53
N ASP A 191 2.52 1.71 -15.78
CA ASP A 191 3.27 0.53 -16.22
C ASP A 191 2.36 -0.71 -16.16
N ILE A 192 2.66 -1.68 -17.01
CA ILE A 192 1.88 -2.90 -17.11
C ILE A 192 2.79 -4.11 -16.89
N PHE A 193 2.32 -5.08 -16.10
CA PHE A 193 3.06 -6.31 -15.80
C PHE A 193 2.27 -7.53 -16.25
N TRP A 194 2.95 -8.43 -16.96
CA TRP A 194 2.43 -9.75 -17.35
C TRP A 194 3.40 -10.83 -16.92
N VAL A 195 2.87 -11.99 -16.52
CA VAL A 195 3.72 -13.19 -16.38
C VAL A 195 4.07 -13.68 -17.78
N ASN A 196 5.32 -13.50 -18.19
CA ASN A 196 5.80 -13.87 -19.51
C ASN A 196 6.06 -15.37 -19.63
N SER A 197 6.74 -15.93 -18.62
CA SER A 197 7.01 -17.34 -18.56
C SER A 197 7.23 -17.84 -17.13
N ILE A 198 6.97 -19.11 -16.92
CA ILE A 198 7.30 -19.83 -15.70
C ILE A 198 8.09 -21.08 -16.05
N GLN A 199 9.19 -21.33 -15.35
CA GLN A 199 10.00 -22.53 -15.52
C GLN A 199 10.05 -23.30 -14.20
N VAL A 200 9.59 -24.55 -14.24
CA VAL A 200 9.53 -25.48 -13.08
C VAL A 200 10.15 -26.79 -13.53
N ASP A 201 11.08 -27.35 -12.74
CA ASP A 201 11.75 -28.63 -13.00
C ASP A 201 12.33 -28.76 -14.41
N GLY A 202 12.90 -27.67 -14.94
CA GLY A 202 13.49 -27.63 -16.28
C GLY A 202 12.51 -27.44 -17.43
N LYS A 203 11.19 -27.53 -17.20
CA LYS A 203 10.16 -27.26 -18.21
C LYS A 203 9.73 -25.80 -18.16
N LYS A 204 9.81 -25.11 -19.31
CA LYS A 204 9.40 -23.71 -19.47
C LYS A 204 8.01 -23.64 -20.12
N TYR A 205 7.14 -22.82 -19.55
CA TYR A 205 5.79 -22.51 -20.02
C TYR A 205 5.73 -21.02 -20.35
N TYR A 206 5.19 -20.67 -21.50
CA TYR A 206 5.02 -19.29 -21.97
C TYR A 206 3.58 -18.81 -21.78
N GLN A 207 3.30 -17.53 -22.05
CA GLN A 207 2.00 -16.87 -21.79
C GLN A 207 0.77 -17.68 -22.21
N ASP A 208 0.79 -18.31 -23.39
CA ASP A 208 -0.33 -19.09 -23.95
C ASP A 208 -0.42 -20.53 -23.45
N ASP A 209 0.65 -21.04 -22.84
CA ASP A 209 0.67 -22.38 -22.25
C ASP A 209 -0.17 -22.43 -20.97
N LYS A 210 -0.64 -23.63 -20.63
CA LYS A 210 -1.33 -23.88 -19.36
C LYS A 210 -0.36 -24.43 -18.30
N TYR A 211 -0.37 -23.81 -17.13
CA TYR A 211 0.28 -24.27 -15.92
C TYR A 211 -0.79 -24.36 -14.81
N ASN A 212 -0.98 -25.55 -14.22
CA ASN A 212 -2.04 -25.84 -13.24
C ASN A 212 -3.44 -25.37 -13.72
N ASP A 213 -3.81 -25.78 -14.94
CA ASP A 213 -5.08 -25.48 -15.63
C ASP A 213 -5.38 -24.00 -15.92
N LYS A 214 -4.47 -23.08 -15.55
CA LYS A 214 -4.53 -21.65 -15.89
C LYS A 214 -3.53 -21.32 -16.98
N LYS A 215 -3.86 -20.39 -17.88
CA LYS A 215 -2.84 -19.81 -18.77
C LYS A 215 -1.77 -19.11 -17.94
N VAL A 216 -0.50 -19.20 -18.35
CA VAL A 216 0.62 -18.58 -17.60
C VAL A 216 0.39 -17.09 -17.37
N VAL A 217 -0.07 -16.36 -18.40
CA VAL A 217 -0.38 -14.92 -18.28
C VAL A 217 -1.48 -14.62 -17.24
N ASN A 218 -2.38 -15.58 -16.99
CA ASN A 218 -3.48 -15.49 -16.03
C ASN A 218 -3.10 -16.02 -14.62
N LEU A 219 -1.83 -16.41 -14.40
CA LEU A 219 -1.37 -16.75 -13.05
C LEU A 219 -1.39 -15.52 -12.13
N LEU A 220 -1.14 -14.34 -12.70
CA LEU A 220 -1.30 -13.06 -12.02
C LEU A 220 -2.77 -12.62 -12.13
N ASP A 221 -3.56 -12.98 -11.13
CA ASP A 221 -4.93 -12.52 -10.97
C ASP A 221 -4.91 -11.05 -10.49
N GLN A 222 -5.58 -10.18 -11.24
CA GLN A 222 -5.66 -8.74 -10.96
C GLN A 222 -7.00 -8.34 -10.33
N SER A 223 -7.85 -9.32 -9.97
CA SER A 223 -9.13 -9.10 -9.31
C SER A 223 -9.04 -9.21 -7.78
N GLY A 224 -9.92 -8.53 -7.06
CA GLY A 224 -9.97 -8.56 -5.59
C GLY A 224 -8.70 -8.01 -4.93
N ILE A 225 -8.08 -7.00 -5.54
CA ILE A 225 -6.92 -6.26 -5.04
C ILE A 225 -7.34 -4.99 -4.28
N ALA A 226 -8.52 -4.44 -4.60
CA ALA A 226 -9.10 -3.30 -3.93
C ALA A 226 -9.98 -3.72 -2.75
N TRP A 227 -10.20 -2.81 -1.83
CA TRP A 227 -11.02 -3.08 -0.66
C TRP A 227 -12.49 -3.07 -1.06
N LYS A 228 -13.21 -4.12 -0.66
CA LYS A 228 -14.64 -4.26 -0.97
C LYS A 228 -15.47 -3.01 -0.60
N SER A 229 -15.17 -2.40 0.55
CA SER A 229 -15.85 -1.16 0.98
C SER A 229 -15.63 0.02 0.03
N ASP A 230 -14.46 0.14 -0.60
CA ASP A 230 -14.18 1.20 -1.57
C ASP A 230 -14.94 0.96 -2.87
N ILE A 231 -14.94 -0.28 -3.38
CA ILE A 231 -15.67 -0.70 -4.59
C ILE A 231 -17.19 -0.46 -4.41
N ASP A 232 -17.72 -0.83 -3.25
CA ASP A 232 -19.16 -0.79 -3.01
C ASP A 232 -19.69 0.64 -2.85
N THR A 233 -18.91 1.54 -2.23
CA THR A 233 -19.44 2.84 -1.74
C THR A 233 -18.77 4.09 -2.31
N LYS A 234 -17.49 4.03 -2.69
CA LYS A 234 -16.73 5.25 -3.04
C LYS A 234 -16.59 5.48 -4.53
N PHE A 235 -16.60 4.41 -5.32
CA PHE A 235 -16.32 4.46 -6.74
C PHE A 235 -17.48 3.91 -7.55
N LYS A 236 -18.08 4.76 -8.39
CA LYS A 236 -19.15 4.39 -9.33
C LYS A 236 -18.97 5.16 -10.62
N ASN A 237 -19.10 4.46 -11.74
CA ASN A 237 -19.08 5.11 -13.05
C ASN A 237 -20.32 5.99 -13.24
N ILE A 238 -20.16 7.09 -13.96
CA ILE A 238 -21.28 7.90 -14.42
C ILE A 238 -22.13 7.08 -15.40
N ALA A 239 -23.45 7.16 -15.24
CA ALA A 239 -24.43 6.51 -16.10
C ALA A 239 -24.25 6.94 -17.56
N ALA A 240 -24.41 6.01 -18.50
CA ALA A 240 -24.04 6.23 -19.90
C ALA A 240 -24.78 7.40 -20.56
N ASP A 241 -26.04 7.62 -20.19
CA ASP A 241 -26.91 8.72 -20.64
C ASP A 241 -26.54 10.08 -20.05
N GLN A 242 -25.80 10.10 -18.94
CA GLN A 242 -25.33 11.31 -18.27
C GLN A 242 -23.91 11.72 -18.69
N ARG A 243 -23.24 10.91 -19.50
CA ARG A 243 -21.88 11.19 -19.97
C ARG A 243 -21.88 12.33 -20.98
N LYS A 244 -21.01 13.31 -20.75
CA LYS A 244 -20.83 14.46 -21.65
C LYS A 244 -19.68 14.20 -22.63
N ASP A 245 -19.83 14.64 -23.87
CA ASP A 245 -18.73 14.62 -24.85
C ASP A 245 -17.66 15.70 -24.56
N THR A 246 -17.95 16.67 -23.70
CA THR A 246 -16.94 17.62 -23.20
C THR A 246 -16.01 17.01 -22.17
N ASP A 247 -16.32 15.82 -21.65
CA ASP A 247 -15.52 15.16 -20.61
C ASP A 247 -14.52 14.17 -21.23
N LEU A 248 -13.36 14.01 -20.58
CA LEU A 248 -12.36 12.99 -20.89
C LEU A 248 -12.35 11.94 -19.78
N TYR A 249 -12.86 10.75 -20.11
CA TYR A 249 -12.85 9.61 -19.20
C TYR A 249 -11.51 8.86 -19.23
N LEU A 250 -11.20 8.13 -18.16
CA LEU A 250 -9.93 7.39 -18.01
C LEU A 250 -9.60 6.50 -19.22
N TRP A 251 -10.56 5.71 -19.71
CA TRP A 251 -10.37 4.80 -20.85
C TRP A 251 -10.24 5.51 -22.21
N GLN A 252 -10.53 6.82 -22.26
CA GLN A 252 -10.35 7.64 -23.47
C GLN A 252 -9.03 8.39 -23.46
N ASN A 253 -8.40 8.51 -22.29
CA ASN A 253 -7.14 9.20 -22.09
C ASN A 253 -5.98 8.33 -22.59
N GLU A 254 -5.11 8.89 -23.43
CA GLU A 254 -3.95 8.20 -23.99
C GLU A 254 -3.07 7.54 -22.94
N LYS A 255 -3.00 8.14 -21.74
CA LYS A 255 -2.15 7.67 -20.63
C LYS A 255 -2.67 6.43 -19.92
N TYR A 256 -3.99 6.19 -19.98
CA TYR A 256 -4.66 5.20 -19.11
C TYR A 256 -5.54 4.21 -19.88
N ARG A 257 -5.81 4.44 -21.16
CA ARG A 257 -6.65 3.60 -22.04
C ARG A 257 -6.28 2.11 -22.12
N TYR A 258 -5.03 1.76 -21.81
CA TYR A 258 -4.55 0.37 -21.77
C TYR A 258 -4.47 -0.21 -20.37
N VAL A 259 -4.65 0.63 -19.34
CA VAL A 259 -4.69 0.24 -17.94
C VAL A 259 -6.13 0.11 -17.46
N ILE A 260 -7.01 0.98 -17.95
CA ILE A 260 -8.41 1.10 -17.53
C ILE A 260 -9.34 0.69 -18.69
N PRO A 261 -10.12 -0.40 -18.53
CA PRO A 261 -11.13 -0.81 -19.49
C PRO A 261 -12.22 0.26 -19.70
N MET A 262 -12.89 0.20 -20.85
CA MET A 262 -14.04 1.06 -21.19
C MET A 262 -15.38 0.48 -20.78
N TYR A 263 -15.51 -0.85 -20.75
CA TYR A 263 -16.75 -1.55 -20.41
C TYR A 263 -16.44 -2.92 -19.79
N GLU A 264 -17.40 -3.44 -19.04
CA GLU A 264 -17.35 -4.78 -18.47
C GLU A 264 -17.46 -5.85 -19.57
N GLY A 265 -16.62 -6.87 -19.52
CA GLY A 265 -16.47 -7.89 -20.55
C GLY A 265 -15.57 -7.49 -21.72
N GLN A 266 -14.84 -6.38 -21.63
CA GLN A 266 -13.87 -6.02 -22.66
C GLN A 266 -12.73 -7.04 -22.72
N GLU A 267 -12.54 -7.65 -23.89
CA GLU A 267 -11.49 -8.64 -24.13
C GLU A 267 -10.08 -8.01 -24.04
N PRO A 268 -9.10 -8.72 -23.45
CA PRO A 268 -7.72 -8.26 -23.37
C PRO A 268 -7.03 -8.30 -24.74
N VAL A 269 -6.06 -7.40 -24.92
CA VAL A 269 -5.14 -7.43 -26.06
C VAL A 269 -3.76 -7.84 -25.54
N ALA A 270 -3.26 -8.98 -26.03
CA ALA A 270 -1.99 -9.56 -25.58
C ALA A 270 -0.84 -8.54 -25.66
N ASN A 271 -0.02 -8.50 -24.60
CA ASN A 271 1.12 -7.58 -24.45
C ASN A 271 0.77 -6.10 -24.66
N LYS A 272 -0.48 -5.71 -24.38
CA LYS A 272 -0.92 -4.33 -24.56
C LYS A 272 -1.82 -3.83 -23.44
N THR A 273 -2.84 -4.60 -23.05
CA THR A 273 -3.75 -4.24 -21.95
C THR A 273 -3.26 -4.77 -20.62
N SER A 274 -3.55 -4.06 -19.52
CA SER A 274 -3.22 -4.52 -18.16
C SER A 274 -3.97 -5.78 -17.78
N TRP A 275 -5.27 -5.83 -18.07
CA TRP A 275 -6.11 -6.99 -17.82
C TRP A 275 -5.76 -8.14 -18.77
N THR A 276 -5.83 -9.36 -18.23
CA THR A 276 -5.45 -10.62 -18.90
C THR A 276 -6.64 -11.56 -19.10
N THR A 277 -7.77 -11.25 -18.48
CA THR A 277 -9.07 -11.90 -18.65
C THR A 277 -10.12 -10.83 -18.99
N PRO A 278 -11.29 -11.18 -19.55
CA PRO A 278 -12.33 -10.20 -19.86
C PRO A 278 -12.61 -9.30 -18.66
N ALA A 279 -12.56 -7.98 -18.88
CA ALA A 279 -12.57 -6.99 -17.80
C ALA A 279 -13.80 -7.14 -16.89
N THR A 280 -13.61 -7.32 -15.58
CA THR A 280 -14.71 -7.45 -14.61
C THR A 280 -15.30 -6.10 -14.19
N SER A 281 -14.56 -5.02 -14.40
CA SER A 281 -14.94 -3.65 -14.07
C SER A 281 -14.27 -2.69 -15.04
N TYR A 282 -14.66 -1.43 -15.01
CA TYR A 282 -14.18 -0.43 -15.96
C TYR A 282 -14.20 0.97 -15.36
N GLY A 283 -13.52 1.93 -15.99
CA GLY A 283 -13.52 3.32 -15.55
C GLY A 283 -13.04 3.51 -14.11
N VAL A 284 -13.80 4.27 -13.31
CA VAL A 284 -13.42 4.53 -11.91
C VAL A 284 -13.65 3.34 -10.98
N GLN A 285 -14.39 2.32 -11.44
CA GLN A 285 -14.62 1.09 -10.69
C GLN A 285 -13.52 0.05 -10.88
N ASP A 286 -12.60 0.29 -11.81
CA ASP A 286 -11.44 -0.55 -12.01
C ASP A 286 -10.57 -0.62 -10.74
N GLU A 287 -10.15 -1.82 -10.36
CA GLU A 287 -9.46 -2.02 -9.09
C GLU A 287 -8.05 -1.42 -9.06
N HIS A 288 -7.33 -1.37 -10.19
CA HIS A 288 -6.03 -0.68 -10.25
C HIS A 288 -6.19 0.81 -10.00
N PHE A 289 -7.23 1.41 -10.57
CA PHE A 289 -7.57 2.81 -10.28
C PHE A 289 -7.89 3.03 -8.80
N ILE A 290 -8.71 2.17 -8.20
CA ILE A 290 -9.10 2.27 -6.78
C ILE A 290 -7.87 2.15 -5.86
N VAL A 291 -6.98 1.20 -6.13
CA VAL A 291 -5.73 1.02 -5.38
C VAL A 291 -4.86 2.28 -5.45
N TRP A 292 -4.78 2.93 -6.61
CA TRP A 292 -4.03 4.17 -6.79
C TRP A 292 -4.65 5.35 -6.02
N MET A 293 -5.98 5.51 -6.10
CA MET A 293 -6.71 6.62 -5.48
C MET A 293 -6.59 6.66 -3.95
N ARG A 294 -6.21 5.53 -3.33
CA ARG A 294 -5.86 5.49 -1.91
C ARG A 294 -4.44 6.00 -1.70
N THR A 295 -4.28 7.27 -1.34
CA THR A 295 -2.96 7.90 -1.13
C THR A 295 -2.11 7.20 -0.07
N ALA A 296 -0.82 7.05 -0.35
CA ALA A 296 0.18 6.56 0.60
C ALA A 296 0.61 7.65 1.60
N GLY A 297 0.98 7.24 2.82
CA GLY A 297 1.45 8.15 3.88
C GLY A 297 2.93 8.53 3.79
N LEU A 298 3.72 7.75 3.04
CA LEU A 298 5.18 7.89 2.89
C LEU A 298 5.56 8.04 1.41
N PRO A 299 6.73 8.64 1.09
CA PRO A 299 7.18 8.85 -0.29
C PRO A 299 7.74 7.59 -0.97
N SER A 300 8.10 6.58 -0.18
CA SER A 300 8.34 5.22 -0.65
C SER A 300 7.15 4.37 -0.24
N PHE A 301 6.47 3.78 -1.21
CA PHE A 301 5.27 3.00 -0.96
C PHE A 301 5.10 1.89 -1.99
N ARG A 302 4.35 0.88 -1.58
CA ARG A 302 3.95 -0.24 -2.43
C ARG A 302 2.45 -0.19 -2.68
N LYS A 303 2.04 -0.64 -3.86
CA LYS A 303 0.65 -0.79 -4.26
C LYS A 303 0.46 -2.16 -4.85
N LEU A 304 -0.61 -2.83 -4.45
CA LEU A 304 -0.93 -4.16 -4.92
C LEU A 304 -1.35 -4.09 -6.40
N TYR A 305 -0.74 -4.91 -7.24
CA TYR A 305 -1.05 -5.00 -8.66
C TYR A 305 -1.82 -6.27 -9.00
N GLY A 306 -1.51 -7.37 -8.33
CA GLY A 306 -2.18 -8.66 -8.50
C GLY A 306 -1.69 -9.70 -7.51
N ARG A 307 -2.27 -10.90 -7.57
CA ARG A 307 -1.91 -12.06 -6.75
C ARG A 307 -1.75 -13.31 -7.59
N ILE A 308 -0.91 -14.22 -7.14
CA ILE A 308 -0.75 -15.57 -7.67
C ILE A 308 -1.28 -16.54 -6.62
N ASP A 309 -2.36 -17.23 -6.96
CA ASP A 309 -3.07 -18.16 -6.06
C ASP A 309 -2.57 -19.61 -6.19
N THR A 310 -1.29 -19.77 -6.55
CA THR A 310 -0.62 -21.05 -6.73
C THR A 310 0.72 -21.00 -6.01
N ASP A 311 1.06 -22.04 -5.25
CA ASP A 311 2.37 -22.17 -4.61
C ASP A 311 3.49 -22.17 -5.65
N LEU A 312 4.60 -21.49 -5.35
CA LEU A 312 5.82 -21.51 -6.16
C LEU A 312 6.91 -22.26 -5.39
N ALA A 313 7.34 -23.39 -5.95
CA ALA A 313 8.40 -24.20 -5.37
C ALA A 313 9.78 -23.50 -5.47
N GLU A 314 10.69 -23.87 -4.58
CA GLU A 314 12.10 -23.52 -4.70
C GLU A 314 12.67 -23.93 -6.06
N GLY A 315 13.53 -23.09 -6.64
CA GLY A 315 14.11 -23.26 -7.97
C GLY A 315 13.23 -22.81 -9.13
N THR A 316 11.95 -22.47 -8.88
CA THR A 316 11.06 -21.92 -9.92
C THR A 316 11.64 -20.62 -10.46
N LYS A 317 11.68 -20.48 -11.79
CA LYS A 317 12.01 -19.20 -12.44
C LYS A 317 10.74 -18.56 -12.96
N LEU A 318 10.44 -17.37 -12.47
CA LEU A 318 9.27 -16.59 -12.86
C LEU A 318 9.75 -15.34 -13.60
N GLU A 319 9.32 -15.19 -14.85
CA GLU A 319 9.72 -14.08 -15.71
C GLU A 319 8.50 -13.19 -15.97
N PHE A 320 8.62 -11.90 -15.65
CA PHE A 320 7.62 -10.89 -15.95
C PHE A 320 8.04 -10.08 -17.17
N LEU A 321 7.10 -9.84 -18.08
CA LEU A 321 7.20 -8.81 -19.10
C LEU A 321 6.61 -7.52 -18.53
N VAL A 322 7.38 -6.45 -18.61
CA VAL A 322 7.00 -5.13 -18.12
C VAL A 322 6.90 -4.18 -19.31
N SER A 323 5.79 -3.46 -19.44
CA SER A 323 5.67 -2.28 -20.29
C SER A 323 5.92 -1.05 -19.42
N SER A 324 7.05 -0.36 -19.65
CA SER A 324 7.42 0.84 -18.89
C SER A 324 6.83 2.09 -19.57
N ASN A 325 5.95 2.81 -18.88
CA ASN A 325 5.24 4.00 -19.36
C ASN A 325 5.31 5.17 -18.38
N PHE A 326 5.47 4.90 -17.09
CA PHE A 326 5.46 5.91 -16.03
C PHE A 326 6.85 6.48 -15.78
N LEU A 327 7.09 7.74 -16.18
CA LEU A 327 8.39 8.39 -16.06
C LEU A 327 8.71 8.78 -14.60
N VAL A 328 9.86 8.35 -14.09
CA VAL A 328 10.32 8.67 -12.73
C VAL A 328 11.61 9.49 -12.66
N THR A 329 12.34 9.59 -13.77
CA THR A 329 13.66 10.25 -13.82
C THR A 329 13.58 11.76 -13.58
N THR A 330 12.44 12.39 -13.89
CA THR A 330 12.22 13.84 -13.69
C THR A 330 12.17 14.28 -12.23
N PHE A 331 11.96 13.34 -11.30
CA PHE A 331 11.90 13.60 -9.85
C PHE A 331 12.84 12.70 -9.05
N ASP A 332 13.92 12.19 -9.66
CA ASP A 332 14.87 11.27 -9.00
C ASP A 332 14.18 10.05 -8.35
N GLY A 333 13.07 9.59 -8.93
CA GLY A 333 12.31 8.45 -8.44
C GLY A 333 12.89 7.12 -8.89
N LYS A 334 12.33 6.04 -8.32
CA LYS A 334 12.65 4.65 -8.66
C LYS A 334 11.39 3.84 -8.80
N LYS A 335 11.40 2.87 -9.71
CA LYS A 335 10.33 1.87 -9.86
C LYS A 335 10.89 0.48 -9.60
N SER A 336 10.22 -0.26 -8.73
CA SER A 336 10.57 -1.66 -8.48
C SER A 336 9.35 -2.56 -8.59
N LEU A 337 9.58 -3.77 -9.09
CA LEU A 337 8.62 -4.86 -9.06
C LEU A 337 8.92 -5.72 -7.84
N VAL A 338 7.92 -5.93 -6.98
CA VAL A 338 8.08 -6.63 -5.71
C VAL A 338 7.12 -7.81 -5.66
N ILE A 339 7.63 -9.01 -5.40
CA ILE A 339 6.84 -10.20 -5.16
C ILE A 339 7.04 -10.66 -3.71
N SER A 340 5.95 -10.90 -2.98
CA SER A 340 6.03 -11.18 -1.55
C SER A 340 4.91 -12.10 -1.07
N THR A 341 5.23 -13.02 -0.15
CA THR A 341 4.22 -13.72 0.65
C THR A 341 3.76 -12.83 1.81
N THR A 342 2.70 -13.25 2.51
CA THR A 342 2.26 -12.56 3.74
C THR A 342 2.17 -13.53 4.90
N SER A 343 2.52 -13.04 6.08
CA SER A 343 2.15 -13.65 7.35
C SER A 343 0.74 -13.22 7.76
N TRP A 344 0.21 -13.79 8.85
CA TRP A 344 -1.08 -13.43 9.43
C TRP A 344 -1.20 -11.96 9.87
N PHE A 345 -0.07 -11.26 10.10
CA PHE A 345 -0.05 -9.85 10.47
C PHE A 345 0.48 -8.93 9.37
N GLY A 346 0.74 -9.46 8.18
CA GLY A 346 1.14 -8.69 6.99
C GLY A 346 2.46 -9.13 6.37
N GLY A 347 3.10 -8.21 5.65
CA GLY A 347 4.38 -8.45 4.97
C GLY A 347 5.58 -8.45 5.92
N ARG A 348 6.77 -8.56 5.33
CA ARG A 348 8.05 -8.59 6.06
C ARG A 348 8.28 -7.28 6.82
N ASN A 349 8.20 -7.31 8.15
CA ASN A 349 8.52 -6.19 9.01
C ASN A 349 9.03 -6.66 10.39
N PRO A 350 10.35 -6.86 10.55
CA PRO A 350 10.91 -7.41 11.80
C PRO A 350 10.91 -6.40 12.94
N PHE A 351 10.65 -5.10 12.66
CA PHE A 351 10.71 -4.02 13.66
C PHE A 351 9.75 -4.26 14.82
N LEU A 352 8.52 -4.71 14.55
CA LEU A 352 7.53 -4.91 15.60
C LEU A 352 7.98 -5.99 16.59
N GLY A 353 8.43 -7.15 16.09
CA GLY A 353 8.97 -8.22 16.92
C GLY A 353 10.18 -7.75 17.73
N LEU A 354 11.11 -7.05 17.09
CA LEU A 354 12.30 -6.50 17.75
C LEU A 354 11.94 -5.49 18.85
N ALA A 355 10.97 -4.60 18.61
CA ALA A 355 10.51 -3.62 19.60
C ALA A 355 9.93 -4.30 20.84
N TYR A 356 9.12 -5.35 20.67
CA TYR A 356 8.58 -6.15 21.78
C TYR A 356 9.70 -6.83 22.59
N ILE A 357 10.70 -7.41 21.92
CA ILE A 357 11.85 -8.04 22.58
C ILE A 357 12.65 -7.01 23.37
N VAL A 358 12.98 -5.85 22.77
CA VAL A 358 13.78 -4.80 23.42
C VAL A 358 13.07 -4.22 24.63
N VAL A 359 11.79 -3.86 24.50
CA VAL A 359 10.98 -3.34 25.62
C VAL A 359 10.83 -4.40 26.71
N GLY A 360 10.54 -5.64 26.34
CA GLY A 360 10.42 -6.76 27.28
C GLY A 360 11.72 -7.03 28.05
N ALA A 361 12.87 -7.02 27.36
CA ALA A 361 14.19 -7.21 27.97
C ALA A 361 14.54 -6.06 28.93
N LEU A 362 14.22 -4.81 28.56
CA LEU A 362 14.42 -3.65 29.42
C LEU A 362 13.54 -3.73 30.67
N CYS A 363 12.28 -4.18 30.55
CA CYS A 363 11.40 -4.43 31.70
C CYS A 363 11.96 -5.51 32.62
N MET A 364 12.48 -6.61 32.08
CA MET A 364 13.12 -7.67 32.88
C MET A 364 14.37 -7.16 33.61
N LEU A 365 15.23 -6.39 32.93
CA LEU A 365 16.40 -5.77 33.53
C LEU A 365 16.02 -4.86 34.71
N LEU A 366 15.02 -3.98 34.50
CA LEU A 366 14.53 -3.09 35.55
C LEU A 366 13.91 -3.85 36.73
N ALA A 367 13.18 -4.94 36.47
CA ALA A 367 12.63 -5.78 37.52
C ALA A 367 13.74 -6.38 38.40
N ILE A 368 14.82 -6.89 37.78
CA ILE A 368 15.99 -7.43 38.48
C ILE A 368 16.70 -6.33 39.30
N LEU A 369 16.93 -5.15 38.71
CA LEU A 369 17.58 -4.03 39.38
C LEU A 369 16.76 -3.51 40.58
N PHE A 370 15.44 -3.35 40.41
CA PHE A 370 14.55 -2.94 41.50
C PHE A 370 14.45 -4.00 42.58
N PHE A 371 14.43 -5.29 42.22
CA PHE A 371 14.47 -6.38 43.17
C PHE A 371 15.78 -6.38 43.97
N ALA A 372 16.92 -6.25 43.30
CA ALA A 372 18.23 -6.15 43.94
C ALA A 372 18.30 -4.96 44.89
N LYS A 373 17.90 -3.76 44.44
CA LYS A 373 17.85 -2.55 45.28
C LYS A 373 16.91 -2.72 46.47
N HIS A 374 15.74 -3.31 46.27
CA HIS A 374 14.77 -3.55 47.34
C HIS A 374 15.30 -4.52 48.40
N LYS A 375 16.11 -5.51 48.01
CA LYS A 375 16.74 -6.46 48.93
C LYS A 375 17.99 -5.93 49.61
N LEU A 376 18.83 -5.17 48.89
CA LEU A 376 20.08 -4.62 49.42
C LEU A 376 19.88 -3.37 50.27
N SER A 377 18.84 -2.56 49.99
CA SER A 377 18.57 -1.31 50.71
C SER A 377 17.07 -1.09 50.87
N PRO A 378 16.38 -1.91 51.68
CA PRO A 378 14.95 -1.78 51.89
C PRO A 378 14.61 -0.49 52.64
N ARG A 379 13.73 0.33 52.06
CA ARG A 379 13.10 1.47 52.74
C ARG A 379 11.77 1.03 53.34
N LYS A 380 11.53 1.37 54.61
CA LYS A 380 10.23 1.19 55.24
C LYS A 380 9.20 2.12 54.60
N LEU A 381 8.08 1.57 54.14
CA LEU A 381 7.00 2.35 53.53
C LEU A 381 6.41 3.31 54.57
N GLY A 382 6.19 4.58 54.20
CA GLY A 382 5.63 5.59 55.12
C GLY A 382 6.56 5.99 56.27
N ASP A 383 7.87 5.77 56.16
CA ASP A 383 8.83 6.15 57.20
C ASP A 383 8.86 7.68 57.43
N THR A 384 8.43 8.08 58.63
CA THR A 384 8.30 9.49 59.03
C THR A 384 9.64 10.25 59.09
N ARG A 385 10.79 9.55 59.09
CA ARG A 385 12.12 10.18 59.06
C ARG A 385 12.43 10.91 57.75
N TYR A 386 11.68 10.62 56.68
CA TYR A 386 11.81 11.31 55.39
C TYR A 386 10.79 12.45 55.23
N LEU A 387 10.00 12.75 56.26
CA LEU A 387 9.14 13.92 56.26
C LEU A 387 10.03 15.14 56.48
N VAL A 388 9.99 16.07 55.51
CA VAL A 388 10.93 17.20 55.41
C VAL A 388 11.02 18.00 56.72
N TRP A 389 9.91 18.15 57.45
CA TRP A 389 9.85 18.92 58.69
C TRP A 389 10.40 18.18 59.92
N LYS A 390 10.61 16.87 59.86
CA LYS A 390 11.07 16.07 61.01
C LYS A 390 12.59 16.07 61.18
N ASN A 391 13.33 16.48 60.14
CA ASN A 391 14.79 16.64 60.17
C ASN A 391 15.23 18.08 60.46
N ASN A 392 14.27 19.00 60.72
CA ASN A 392 14.53 20.42 61.02
C ASN A 392 14.44 20.74 62.53
N HIS A 393 14.50 19.72 63.40
CA HIS A 393 14.54 19.88 64.86
C HIS A 393 15.67 19.06 65.47
#